data_AF-M5F7A5-F1
#
_entry.id   AF-M5F7A5-F1
#
_cell.length_a   1.000
_cell.length_b   1.000
_cell.length_c   1.000
_cell.angle_alpha   90.00
_cell.angle_beta   90.00
_cell.angle_gamma   90.00
#
_symmetry.space_group_name_H-M   'P 1'
#
loop_
_entity.id
_entity.type
_entity.pdbx_description
1 polymer ?
#
loop_
_entity_poly.entity_id
_entity_poly.type
_entity_poly.pdbx_seq_one_letter_code
_entity_poly.pdbx_strand_id
1 'polypeptide(L)' 'MFSCPSRPAPVLRMISTMSGWLITGGSPRPSVYFRLGVRNEKLGAVYPLQHPRFRVDEQALSIGAVVLCDSARNFLMRLT' A
#
# COMPACT_ATOMS: atom_id res chain seq x y z
N MET A 1 -5.90 1.24 16.58
CA MET A 1 -5.51 -0.07 17.15
C MET A 1 -5.18 -1.01 16.00
N PHE A 2 -3.93 -0.99 15.51
CA PHE A 2 -3.50 -1.74 14.31
C PHE A 2 -2.55 -2.87 14.72
N SER A 3 -3.11 -3.98 15.21
CA SER A 3 -2.39 -5.25 15.33
C SER A 3 -3.39 -6.37 15.07
N CYS A 4 -3.53 -6.77 13.80
CA CYS A 4 -4.15 -8.05 13.47
C CYS A 4 -2.99 -9.04 13.28
N PRO A 5 -2.79 -10.01 14.20
CA PRO A 5 -1.77 -11.03 14.04
C PRO A 5 -2.20 -12.00 12.91
N SER A 6 -1.22 -12.65 12.27
CA SER A 6 -1.35 -13.75 11.30
C SER A 6 -2.03 -13.48 9.95
N ARG A 7 -1.46 -12.67 9.04
CA ARG A 7 -1.86 -12.74 7.62
C ARG A 7 -0.66 -12.86 6.67
N PRO A 8 -0.66 -13.83 5.74
CA PRO A 8 0.46 -14.09 4.84
C PRO A 8 0.45 -13.18 3.60
N ALA A 9 1.64 -12.72 3.20
CA ALA A 9 2.03 -12.15 1.90
C ALA A 9 1.12 -11.00 1.37
N PRO A 10 1.34 -10.38 0.18
CA PRO A 10 0.96 -9.00 -0.08
C PRO A 10 -0.53 -8.88 -0.37
N VAL A 11 -1.31 -8.67 0.68
CA VAL A 11 -2.74 -8.39 0.53
C VAL A 11 -2.91 -6.90 0.24
N LEU A 12 -3.36 -6.58 -0.97
CA LEU A 12 -3.84 -5.26 -1.33
C LEU A 12 -5.14 -4.98 -0.58
N ARG A 13 -5.17 -3.96 0.28
CA ARG A 13 -6.41 -3.51 0.95
C ARG A 13 -6.68 -2.06 0.66
N MET A 14 -7.85 -1.78 0.08
CA MET A 14 -8.42 -0.44 0.01
C MET A 14 -8.73 0.03 1.44
N ILE A 15 -8.32 1.25 1.79
CA ILE A 15 -8.47 1.78 3.15
C ILE A 15 -9.44 2.97 3.07
N SER A 16 -10.51 2.92 3.84
CA SER A 16 -11.54 3.97 3.88
C SER A 16 -11.19 5.15 4.81
N THR A 17 -10.11 5.08 5.59
CA THR A 17 -10.00 5.85 6.85
C THR A 17 -8.69 6.62 7.07
N MET A 18 -8.19 7.35 6.07
CA MET A 18 -7.42 8.55 6.37
C MET A 18 -7.92 9.71 5.53
N SER A 19 -8.15 10.84 6.19
CA SER A 19 -8.55 12.12 5.61
C SER A 19 -7.71 12.40 4.37
N GLY A 20 -8.30 12.28 3.18
CA GLY A 20 -7.63 12.50 1.89
C GLY A 20 -6.94 13.86 1.80
N TRP A 21 -7.33 14.81 2.65
CA TRP A 21 -6.80 16.16 2.78
C TRP A 21 -5.27 16.26 2.86
N LEU A 22 -4.59 15.40 3.62
CA LEU A 22 -3.12 15.46 3.72
C LEU A 22 -2.44 14.98 2.44
N ILE A 23 -3.05 14.04 1.73
CA ILE A 23 -2.41 13.35 0.61
C ILE A 23 -2.78 13.99 -0.73
N THR A 24 -3.96 14.61 -0.84
CA THR A 24 -4.36 15.42 -1.99
C THR A 24 -3.91 16.88 -1.89
N GLY A 25 -3.24 17.26 -0.80
CA GLY A 25 -2.75 18.63 -0.58
C GLY A 25 -3.86 19.67 -0.57
N GLY A 26 -5.05 19.31 -0.08
CA GLY A 26 -6.21 20.21 -0.01
C GLY A 26 -7.00 20.40 -1.31
N SER A 27 -6.57 19.81 -2.43
CA SER A 27 -7.36 19.84 -3.67
C SER A 27 -8.40 18.70 -3.67
N PRO A 28 -9.70 18.99 -3.85
CA PRO A 28 -10.73 17.96 -3.93
C PRO A 28 -10.64 17.25 -5.30
N ARG A 29 -9.82 16.21 -5.36
CA ARG A 29 -9.71 15.31 -6.50
C ARG A 29 -10.18 13.92 -6.10
N PRO A 30 -10.85 13.17 -7.00
CA PRO A 30 -11.16 11.77 -6.73
C PRO A 30 -9.84 11.01 -6.55
N SER A 31 -9.63 10.50 -5.34
CA SER A 31 -8.38 9.84 -4.93
C SER A 31 -8.68 8.54 -4.20
N VAL A 32 -7.84 7.53 -4.41
CA VAL A 32 -7.93 6.23 -3.75
C VAL A 32 -6.62 5.91 -3.06
N TYR A 33 -6.70 5.32 -1.87
CA TYR A 33 -5.54 4.82 -1.11
C TYR A 33 -5.70 3.33 -0.81
N PHE A 34 -4.60 2.61 -0.95
CA PHE A 34 -4.51 1.20 -0.61
C PHE A 34 -3.24 0.92 0.21
N ARG A 35 -3.28 -0.15 0.99
CA ARG A 35 -2.14 -0.72 1.70
C ARG A 35 -1.58 -1.89 0.92
N LEU A 36 -0.26 -1.93 0.80
CA LEU A 36 0.51 -3.07 0.32
C LEU A 36 1.08 -3.83 1.53
N GLY A 37 0.79 -5.11 1.63
CA GLY A 37 1.38 -5.97 2.65
C GLY A 37 2.87 -6.25 2.34
N VAL A 38 3.76 -5.86 3.24
CA VAL A 38 5.22 -6.04 3.07
C VAL A 38 5.86 -6.93 4.15
N ARG A 39 5.02 -7.55 4.98
CA ARG A 39 5.47 -8.41 6.09
C ARG A 39 5.95 -9.75 5.53
N ASN A 40 7.16 -10.15 5.90
CA ASN A 40 7.72 -11.46 5.56
C ASN A 40 8.50 -12.03 6.75
N GLU A 41 8.00 -13.12 7.32
CA GLU A 41 8.58 -13.78 8.50
C GLU A 41 9.91 -14.49 8.18
N LYS A 42 10.08 -15.01 6.96
CA LYS A 42 11.32 -15.66 6.53
C LYS A 42 12.48 -14.69 6.40
N LEU A 43 12.19 -13.43 6.06
CA LEU A 43 13.18 -12.35 5.92
C LEU A 43 13.34 -11.51 7.20
N GLY A 44 12.61 -11.84 8.27
CA GLY A 44 12.58 -11.05 9.51
C GLY A 44 11.91 -9.68 9.36
N ALA A 45 11.21 -9.43 8.25
CA ALA A 45 10.46 -8.20 7.98
C ALA A 45 9.12 -8.21 8.73
N VAL A 46 9.18 -8.13 10.06
CA VAL A 46 8.03 -8.25 10.97
C VAL A 46 7.80 -7.04 11.87
N TYR A 47 8.79 -6.16 11.98
CA TYR A 47 8.74 -4.98 12.83
C TYR A 47 7.81 -3.89 12.25
N PRO A 48 7.11 -3.12 13.10
CA PRO A 48 6.19 -2.08 12.64
C PRO A 48 6.95 -0.87 12.08
N LEU A 49 6.22 -0.04 11.33
CA LEU A 49 6.70 1.25 10.86
C LEU A 49 7.16 2.09 12.06
N GLN A 50 8.26 2.84 11.92
CA GLN A 50 8.95 3.64 12.95
C GLN A 50 9.86 2.86 13.90
N HIS A 51 9.90 1.53 13.85
CA HIS A 51 10.86 0.76 14.65
C HIS A 51 12.28 0.78 14.01
N PRO A 52 13.39 0.82 14.78
CA PRO A 52 14.75 0.87 14.22
C PRO A 52 15.12 -0.32 13.34
N ARG A 53 14.54 -1.49 13.61
CA ARG A 53 14.70 -2.72 12.82
C ARG A 53 13.63 -2.90 11.74
N PHE A 54 12.92 -1.83 11.38
CA PHE A 54 11.93 -1.87 10.32
C PHE A 54 12.60 -2.30 9.00
N ARG A 55 12.04 -3.35 8.39
CA ARG A 55 12.50 -3.90 7.12
C ARG A 55 11.29 -4.29 6.28
N VAL A 56 11.45 -4.19 4.97
CA VAL A 56 10.43 -4.43 3.96
C VAL A 56 10.86 -5.64 3.12
N ASP A 57 9.90 -6.45 2.70
CA ASP A 57 10.13 -7.43 1.63
C ASP A 57 10.19 -6.72 0.28
N GLU A 58 11.38 -6.66 -0.33
CA GLU A 58 11.57 -6.01 -1.65
C GLU A 58 10.79 -6.69 -2.77
N GLN A 59 10.46 -7.99 -2.63
CA GLN A 59 9.61 -8.66 -3.61
C GLN A 59 8.17 -8.11 -3.61
N ALA A 60 7.72 -7.52 -2.51
CA ALA A 60 6.42 -6.87 -2.46
C ALA A 60 6.41 -5.54 -3.23
N LEU A 61 7.56 -4.86 -3.39
CA LEU A 61 7.64 -3.55 -4.04
C LEU A 61 7.22 -3.61 -5.52
N SER A 62 7.63 -4.66 -6.23
CA SER A 62 7.25 -4.87 -7.63
C SER A 62 5.74 -4.99 -7.80
N ILE A 63 5.06 -5.63 -6.85
CA ILE A 63 3.60 -5.78 -6.84
C ILE A 63 2.93 -4.41 -6.68
N GLY A 64 3.44 -3.57 -5.77
CA GLY A 64 2.97 -2.19 -5.62
C GLY A 64 3.14 -1.37 -6.90
N ALA A 65 4.29 -1.48 -7.56
CA ALA A 65 4.58 -0.78 -8.82
C ALA A 65 3.63 -1.21 -9.94
N VAL A 66 3.43 -2.53 -10.11
CA VAL A 66 2.50 -3.06 -11.12
C VAL A 66 1.09 -2.59 -10.86
N VAL A 67 0.60 -2.62 -9.61
CA VAL A 67 -0.75 -2.14 -9.28
C VAL A 67 -0.93 -0.66 -9.63
N LEU A 68 0.06 0.18 -9.33
CA LEU A 68 0.01 1.61 -9.68
C LEU A 68 0.00 1.83 -11.19
N CYS A 69 0.93 1.19 -11.92
CA CYS A 69 1.04 1.31 -13.37
C CYS A 69 -0.20 0.78 -14.09
N ASP A 70 -0.71 -0.37 -13.67
CA ASP A 70 -1.90 -0.99 -14.25
C ASP A 70 -3.15 -0.15 -13.96
N SER A 71 -3.28 0.40 -12.75
CA SER A 71 -4.38 1.32 -12.42
C SER A 71 -4.35 2.57 -13.30
N ALA A 72 -3.18 3.18 -13.50
CA ALA A 72 -3.02 4.34 -14.36
C ALA A 72 -3.31 4.01 -15.83
N ARG A 73 -2.78 2.88 -16.32
CA ARG A 73 -3.01 2.40 -17.68
C ARG A 73 -4.49 2.15 -17.93
N ASN A 74 -5.16 1.41 -17.04
CA ASN A 74 -6.59 1.13 -17.13
C ASN A 74 -7.44 2.40 -17.08
N PHE A 75 -7.05 3.39 -16.26
CA PHE A 75 -7.76 4.66 -16.21
C PHE A 75 -7.63 5.43 -17.54
N LEU A 76 -6.41 5.58 -18.07
CA LEU A 76 -6.15 6.30 -19.31
C LEU A 76 -6.76 5.60 -20.53
N MET A 77 -6.68 4.28 -20.60
CA MET A 77 -7.25 3.49 -21.71
C MET A 77 -8.78 3.46 -21.71
N ARG A 78 -9.43 3.74 -20.58
CA ARG A 78 -10.89 3.87 -20.50
C ARG A 78 -11.39 5.28 -20.82
N LEU A 79 -10.49 6.25 -20.93
CA LEU A 79 -10.82 7.65 -21.26
C LEU A 79 -10.68 7.96 -22.74
N THR A 80 -9.91 7.16 -23.48
CA THR A 80 -9.79 7.16 -24.94
C THR A 80 -10.82 6.24 -25.57
#